data_AF-A0A367RDL7-F1
#
_entry.id   AF-A0A367RDL7-F1
#
_cell.length_a   1.000
_cell.length_b   1.000
_cell.length_c   1.000
_cell.angle_alpha   90.00
_cell.angle_beta   90.00
_cell.angle_gamma   90.00
#
_symmetry.space_group_name_H-M   'P 1'
#
loop_
_entity.id
_entity.type
_entity.pdbx_description
1 polymer ?
#
loop_
_entity_poly.entity_id
_entity_poly.type
_entity_poly.pdbx_seq_one_letter_code
_entity_poly.pdbx_strand_id
1 'polypeptide(L)'
;MGILARITSAAKSSNKSNESSLSTGGHGIDKNRVLAPTDPDVVNPVNAGTWETVRTAPVNHTPRYFNKAEADALKAVATQKREEARHAKRAYKSLKKLEQSDAQVHTAHRNYIKEVSDSELIKKRSDASTARHLHALRPEYARLGFGLDRAENKAQQRIEELKAKIKEKY
;
A
#
# COMPACT_ATOMS: atom_id res chain seq x y z
N MET A 1 -58.36 25.42 25.04
CA MET A 1 -58.43 24.93 23.64
C MET A 1 -57.47 25.76 22.80
N GLY A 2 -56.28 25.35 22.36
CA GLY A 2 -55.52 24.11 22.49
C GLY A 2 -54.13 24.39 21.87
N ILE A 3 -53.09 24.05 22.61
CA ILE A 3 -51.66 24.27 22.32
C ILE A 3 -51.09 23.10 21.47
N LEU A 4 -51.88 22.55 20.54
CA LEU A 4 -51.59 21.23 19.92
C LEU A 4 -51.78 21.20 18.40
N ALA A 5 -51.23 22.16 17.66
CA ALA A 5 -51.24 22.09 16.18
C ALA A 5 -50.02 22.71 15.47
N ARG A 6 -48.89 22.91 16.15
CA ARG A 6 -47.64 23.40 15.50
C ARG A 6 -46.42 22.51 15.76
N ILE A 7 -46.64 21.20 15.96
CA ILE A 7 -45.58 20.19 16.22
C ILE A 7 -45.39 19.21 15.03
N THR A 8 -46.08 19.36 13.90
CA THR A 8 -46.04 18.36 12.81
C THR A 8 -45.59 18.89 11.44
N SER A 9 -44.76 19.93 11.38
CA SER A 9 -43.93 20.22 10.19
C SER A 9 -42.45 19.90 10.46
N ALA A 10 -42.21 18.74 11.05
CA ALA A 10 -40.93 18.06 10.99
C ALA A 10 -40.82 17.30 9.66
N ALA A 11 -40.22 17.93 8.65
CA ALA A 11 -39.55 17.21 7.56
C ALA A 11 -38.34 18.01 7.05
N LYS A 12 -37.43 18.30 7.98
CA LYS A 12 -35.97 18.18 7.85
C LYS A 12 -35.45 18.01 6.40
N SER A 13 -35.28 19.10 5.67
CA SER A 13 -34.32 19.19 4.56
C SER A 13 -33.16 20.08 4.99
N SER A 14 -32.43 19.61 6.02
CA SER A 14 -31.08 20.07 6.25
C SER A 14 -30.20 19.24 5.33
N ASN A 15 -29.97 19.72 4.11
CA ASN A 15 -28.92 19.18 3.24
C ASN A 15 -27.58 19.62 3.83
N LYS A 16 -27.24 19.00 4.97
CA LYS A 16 -25.92 19.04 5.57
C LYS A 16 -25.10 18.11 4.71
N SER A 17 -24.48 18.65 3.67
CA SER A 17 -23.32 18.04 3.04
C SER A 17 -22.22 17.99 4.09
N ASN A 18 -22.35 17.03 5.01
CA ASN A 18 -21.25 16.44 5.74
C ASN A 18 -20.45 15.62 4.72
N GLU A 19 -19.92 16.28 3.70
CA GLU A 19 -18.67 15.83 3.11
C GLU A 19 -17.60 16.18 4.13
N SER A 20 -17.56 15.38 5.20
CA SER A 20 -16.28 15.08 5.79
C SER A 20 -15.44 14.56 4.64
N SER A 21 -14.43 15.32 4.23
CA SER A 21 -13.32 14.88 3.38
C SER A 21 -12.47 13.80 4.06
N LEU A 22 -13.09 12.97 4.91
CA LEU A 22 -12.60 11.68 5.33
C LEU A 22 -12.49 10.85 4.05
N SER A 23 -11.26 10.71 3.57
CA SER A 23 -10.89 9.77 2.50
C SER A 23 -11.22 10.16 1.06
N THR A 24 -10.68 11.27 0.55
CA THR A 24 -10.73 11.58 -0.90
C THR A 24 -9.80 10.69 -1.77
N GLY A 25 -9.18 9.64 -1.22
CA GLY A 25 -8.42 8.65 -1.99
C GLY A 25 -9.02 7.27 -1.81
N GLY A 26 -9.23 6.51 -2.89
CA GLY A 26 -9.71 5.13 -2.78
C GLY A 26 -8.76 4.29 -1.92
N HIS A 27 -9.09 4.09 -0.64
CA HIS A 27 -8.27 3.32 0.31
C HIS A 27 -8.49 1.81 0.21
N GLY A 28 -9.34 1.36 -0.72
CA GLY A 28 -9.52 -0.05 -0.98
C GLY A 28 -8.31 -0.62 -1.70
N ILE A 29 -7.54 -1.45 -1.01
CA ILE A 29 -6.59 -2.34 -1.69
C ILE A 29 -7.43 -3.33 -2.51
N ASP A 30 -7.25 -3.32 -3.83
CA ASP A 30 -7.90 -4.28 -4.71
C ASP A 30 -7.37 -5.69 -4.43
N LYS A 31 -8.18 -6.50 -3.75
CA LYS A 31 -7.86 -7.89 -3.36
C LYS A 31 -7.56 -8.76 -4.57
N ASN A 32 -8.24 -8.51 -5.69
CA ASN A 32 -8.04 -9.29 -6.91
C ASN A 32 -6.65 -9.04 -7.49
N ARG A 33 -6.14 -7.82 -7.35
CA ARG A 33 -4.79 -7.45 -7.81
C ARG A 33 -3.68 -7.97 -6.90
N VAL A 34 -3.92 -8.08 -5.59
CA VAL A 34 -2.92 -8.58 -4.63
C VAL A 34 -2.77 -10.10 -4.67
N LEU A 35 -3.87 -10.81 -4.90
CA LEU A 35 -3.88 -12.28 -4.95
C LEU A 35 -3.72 -12.84 -6.36
N ALA A 36 -3.63 -11.98 -7.37
CA ALA A 36 -3.37 -12.41 -8.74
C ALA A 36 -1.99 -13.11 -8.84
N PRO A 37 -1.89 -14.18 -9.65
CA PRO A 37 -0.59 -14.78 -9.98
C PRO A 37 0.35 -13.74 -10.57
N THR A 38 1.64 -13.84 -10.27
CA THR A 38 2.66 -12.96 -10.84
C THR A 38 2.86 -13.20 -12.34
N ASP A 39 2.54 -14.41 -12.80
CA ASP A 39 2.59 -14.83 -14.21
C ASP A 39 1.49 -15.90 -14.44
N PRO A 40 0.79 -15.89 -15.60
CA PRO A 40 -0.27 -16.87 -15.92
C PRO A 40 0.17 -18.33 -15.86
N ASP A 41 1.45 -18.64 -16.10
CA ASP A 41 1.97 -20.00 -16.18
C ASP A 41 2.49 -20.54 -14.85
N VAL A 42 2.44 -19.73 -13.78
CA VAL A 42 2.90 -20.15 -12.45
C VAL A 42 1.97 -21.21 -11.87
N VAL A 43 2.56 -22.35 -11.52
CA VAL A 43 1.84 -23.46 -10.89
C VAL A 43 1.27 -22.99 -9.54
N ASN A 44 -0.05 -23.04 -9.43
CA ASN A 44 -0.80 -22.63 -8.25
C ASN A 44 -2.11 -23.45 -8.16
N PRO A 45 -2.92 -23.34 -7.10
CA PRO A 45 -4.13 -24.14 -6.96
C PRO A 45 -5.16 -23.96 -8.09
N VAL A 46 -5.12 -22.85 -8.82
CA VAL A 46 -6.01 -22.59 -9.98
C VAL A 46 -5.37 -22.93 -11.32
N ASN A 47 -4.05 -23.16 -11.36
CA ASN A 47 -3.26 -23.66 -12.49
C ASN A 47 -2.34 -24.79 -12.00
N ALA A 48 -2.86 -26.01 -11.91
CA ALA A 48 -2.16 -27.16 -11.30
C ALA A 48 -1.07 -27.78 -12.21
N GLY A 49 -0.80 -27.20 -13.37
CA GLY A 49 0.09 -27.79 -14.38
C GLY A 49 -0.46 -29.10 -14.96
N THR A 50 0.38 -29.78 -15.75
CA THR A 50 0.04 -31.07 -16.38
C THR A 50 0.45 -32.25 -15.48
N TRP A 51 -0.46 -33.21 -15.29
CA TRP A 51 -0.22 -34.46 -14.54
C TRP A 51 0.38 -35.58 -15.41
N GLU A 52 0.84 -35.24 -16.61
CA GLU A 52 1.31 -36.21 -17.58
C GLU A 52 2.63 -36.88 -17.13
N THR A 53 2.78 -38.15 -17.50
CA THR A 53 4.01 -38.92 -17.22
C THR A 53 4.74 -39.19 -18.52
N VAL A 54 6.02 -38.82 -18.57
CA VAL A 54 6.87 -39.10 -19.74
C VAL A 54 7.23 -40.59 -19.75
N ARG A 55 6.75 -41.34 -20.75
CA ARG A 55 7.13 -42.74 -21.01
C ARG A 55 7.85 -42.85 -22.34
N THR A 56 9.09 -43.33 -22.32
CA THR A 56 9.89 -43.49 -23.54
C THR A 56 9.55 -44.77 -24.31
N ALA A 57 9.15 -45.83 -23.61
CA ALA A 57 8.78 -47.10 -24.23
C ALA A 57 7.36 -47.50 -23.78
N PRO A 58 6.56 -48.11 -24.68
CA PRO A 58 5.26 -48.64 -24.32
C PRO A 58 5.41 -49.79 -23.31
N VAL A 59 4.42 -49.93 -22.44
CA VAL A 59 4.40 -51.04 -21.48
C VAL A 59 4.16 -52.33 -22.25
N ASN A 60 5.05 -53.31 -22.12
CA ASN A 60 4.83 -54.63 -22.70
C ASN A 60 3.92 -55.45 -21.76
N HIS A 61 2.69 -55.71 -22.20
CA HIS A 61 1.69 -56.44 -21.42
C HIS A 61 1.73 -57.97 -21.66
N THR A 62 2.47 -58.44 -22.66
CA THR A 62 2.54 -59.87 -23.03
C THR A 62 3.99 -60.37 -23.11
N PRO A 63 4.33 -61.54 -22.55
CA PRO A 63 5.67 -62.11 -22.69
C PRO A 63 6.01 -62.39 -24.17
N ARG A 64 7.15 -61.89 -24.66
CA ARG A 64 7.66 -62.12 -26.01
C ARG A 64 9.19 -62.16 -26.00
N TYR A 65 9.79 -62.89 -26.94
CA TYR A 65 11.24 -62.88 -27.22
C TYR A 65 11.66 -61.67 -28.07
N PHE A 66 12.81 -61.10 -27.73
CA PHE A 66 13.47 -60.03 -28.49
C PHE A 66 14.65 -60.60 -29.29
N ASN A 67 14.85 -60.11 -30.50
CA ASN A 67 16.07 -60.43 -31.24
C ASN A 67 17.26 -59.57 -30.76
N LYS A 68 18.49 -59.95 -31.14
CA LYS A 68 19.71 -59.26 -30.69
C LYS A 68 19.73 -57.77 -31.07
N ALA A 69 19.31 -57.44 -32.30
CA ALA A 69 19.30 -56.06 -32.79
C ALA A 69 18.29 -55.18 -32.03
N GLU A 70 17.10 -55.71 -31.74
CA GLU A 70 16.07 -55.07 -30.91
C GLU A 70 16.59 -54.84 -29.47
N ALA A 71 17.26 -55.82 -28.89
CA ALA A 71 17.84 -55.71 -27.54
C ALA A 71 18.96 -54.66 -27.48
N ASP A 72 19.86 -54.62 -28.47
CA ASP A 72 20.95 -53.64 -28.54
C ASP A 72 20.41 -52.21 -28.77
N ALA A 73 19.38 -52.05 -29.61
CA ALA A 73 18.71 -50.77 -29.80
C ALA A 73 18.03 -50.27 -28.50
N LEU A 74 17.33 -51.15 -27.79
CA LEU A 74 16.73 -50.83 -26.49
C LEU A 74 17.77 -50.43 -25.46
N LYS A 75 18.93 -51.11 -25.45
CA LYS A 75 20.05 -50.77 -24.56
C LYS A 75 20.58 -49.36 -24.84
N ALA A 76 20.77 -49.00 -26.11
CA ALA A 76 21.23 -47.66 -26.50
C ALA A 76 20.24 -46.56 -26.07
N VAL A 77 18.94 -46.76 -26.33
CA VAL A 77 17.89 -45.84 -25.89
C VAL A 77 17.85 -45.72 -24.37
N ALA A 78 17.97 -46.85 -23.65
CA ALA A 78 18.00 -46.85 -22.19
C ALA A 78 19.20 -46.06 -21.63
N THR A 79 20.38 -46.19 -22.23
CA THR A 79 21.57 -45.41 -21.83
C THR A 79 21.39 -43.92 -22.08
N GLN A 80 20.89 -43.53 -23.26
CA GLN A 80 20.64 -42.13 -23.59
C GLN A 80 19.62 -41.50 -22.63
N LYS A 81 18.49 -42.17 -22.38
CA LYS A 81 17.44 -41.66 -21.49
C LYS A 81 17.90 -41.56 -20.04
N ARG A 82 18.79 -42.45 -19.60
CA ARG A 82 19.42 -42.36 -18.28
C ARG A 82 20.26 -41.09 -18.15
N GLU A 83 20.98 -40.70 -19.20
CA GLU A 83 21.76 -39.45 -19.21
C GLU A 83 20.86 -38.22 -19.26
N GLU A 84 19.87 -38.21 -20.15
CA GLU A 84 18.86 -37.15 -20.22
C GLU A 84 18.15 -36.97 -18.86
N ALA A 85 17.80 -38.05 -18.16
CA ALA A 85 17.22 -37.98 -16.83
C ALA A 85 18.18 -37.36 -15.78
N ARG A 86 19.49 -37.62 -15.88
CA ARG A 86 20.51 -36.98 -15.03
C ARG A 86 20.60 -35.48 -15.31
N HIS A 87 20.57 -35.08 -16.59
CA HIS A 87 20.55 -33.68 -16.98
C HIS A 87 19.27 -32.98 -16.51
N ALA A 88 18.11 -33.59 -16.72
CA ALA A 88 16.82 -33.08 -16.26
C ALA A 88 16.79 -32.89 -14.75
N LYS A 89 17.25 -33.88 -13.96
CA LYS A 89 17.33 -33.76 -12.49
C LYS A 89 18.20 -32.57 -12.06
N ARG A 90 19.31 -32.34 -12.74
CA ARG A 90 20.20 -31.19 -12.47
C ARG A 90 19.52 -29.88 -12.85
N ALA A 91 18.90 -29.82 -14.02
CA ALA A 91 18.17 -28.65 -14.50
C ALA A 91 17.04 -28.27 -13.53
N TYR A 92 16.16 -29.21 -13.15
CA TYR A 92 15.10 -28.96 -12.17
C TYR A 92 15.62 -28.51 -10.81
N LYS A 93 16.77 -29.03 -10.37
CA LYS A 93 17.41 -28.55 -9.13
C LYS A 93 17.87 -27.09 -9.26
N SER A 94 18.41 -26.70 -10.41
CA SER A 94 18.83 -25.32 -10.67
C SER A 94 17.62 -24.39 -10.82
N LEU A 95 16.60 -24.79 -11.57
CA LEU A 95 15.34 -24.04 -11.70
C LEU A 95 14.71 -23.80 -10.33
N LYS A 96 14.61 -24.82 -9.47
CA LYS A 96 14.15 -24.66 -8.09
C LYS A 96 14.93 -23.60 -7.32
N LYS A 97 16.25 -23.53 -7.50
CA LYS A 97 17.07 -22.51 -6.81
C LYS A 97 16.80 -21.11 -7.34
N LEU A 98 16.61 -20.94 -8.65
CA LEU A 98 16.25 -19.66 -9.25
C LEU A 98 14.93 -19.15 -8.69
N GLU A 99 13.88 -19.97 -8.71
CA GLU A 99 12.57 -19.63 -8.12
C GLU A 99 12.66 -19.24 -6.64
N GLN A 100 13.50 -19.95 -5.87
CA GLN A 100 13.74 -19.60 -4.47
C GLN A 100 14.45 -18.26 -4.30
N SER A 101 15.43 -17.95 -5.15
CA SER A 101 16.12 -16.65 -5.15
C SER A 101 15.18 -15.52 -5.54
N ASP A 102 14.35 -15.72 -6.57
CA ASP A 102 13.37 -14.73 -7.00
C ASP A 102 12.32 -14.46 -5.92
N ALA A 103 11.85 -15.51 -5.23
CA ALA A 103 10.97 -15.37 -4.08
C ALA A 103 11.60 -14.58 -2.92
N GLN A 104 12.91 -14.75 -2.66
CA GLN A 104 13.63 -13.98 -1.65
C GLN A 104 13.68 -12.49 -2.01
N VAL A 105 14.03 -12.16 -3.27
CA VAL A 105 14.04 -10.78 -3.75
C VAL A 105 12.65 -10.16 -3.66
N HIS A 106 11.62 -10.88 -4.11
CA HIS A 106 10.24 -10.40 -4.03
C HIS A 106 9.83 -10.12 -2.59
N THR A 107 10.11 -11.03 -1.66
CA THR A 107 9.80 -10.86 -0.24
C THR A 107 10.54 -9.66 0.36
N ALA A 108 11.84 -9.52 0.10
CA ALA A 108 12.65 -8.40 0.57
C ALA A 108 12.11 -7.06 0.06
N HIS A 109 11.74 -6.99 -1.21
CA HIS A 109 11.16 -5.79 -1.81
C HIS A 109 9.82 -5.42 -1.18
N ARG A 110 8.94 -6.39 -0.89
CA ARG A 110 7.66 -6.11 -0.22
C ARG A 110 7.84 -5.61 1.20
N ASN A 111 8.82 -6.16 1.93
CA ASN A 111 9.17 -5.65 3.27
C ASN A 111 9.71 -4.22 3.21
N TYR A 112 10.59 -3.93 2.24
CA TYR A 112 11.08 -2.58 2.02
C TYR A 112 9.94 -1.58 1.75
N ILE A 113 9.01 -1.91 0.83
CA ILE A 113 7.85 -1.06 0.54
C ILE A 113 7.04 -0.79 1.81
N LYS A 114 6.83 -1.82 2.64
CA LYS A 114 6.12 -1.69 3.91
C LYS A 114 6.80 -0.68 4.84
N GLU A 115 8.11 -0.82 5.05
CA GLU A 115 8.88 0.09 5.93
C GLU A 115 8.90 1.54 5.41
N VAL A 116 9.00 1.73 4.10
CA VAL A 116 8.88 3.06 3.47
C VAL A 116 7.50 3.66 3.76
N SER A 117 6.43 2.87 3.64
CA SER A 117 5.08 3.33 3.91
C SER A 117 4.85 3.68 5.39
N ASP A 118 5.39 2.89 6.32
CA ASP A 118 5.32 3.18 7.76
C ASP A 118 6.10 4.45 8.10
N SER A 119 7.28 4.62 7.52
CA SER A 119 8.11 5.81 7.69
C SER A 119 7.43 7.06 7.16
N GLU A 120 6.77 6.98 6.01
CA GLU A 120 6.01 8.10 5.45
C GLU A 120 4.83 8.48 6.36
N LEU A 121 4.12 7.49 6.91
CA LEU A 121 3.05 7.74 7.87
C LEU A 121 3.56 8.48 9.12
N ILE A 122 4.73 8.11 9.64
CA ILE A 122 5.37 8.79 10.78
C ILE A 122 5.67 10.25 10.44
N LYS A 123 6.22 10.54 9.26
CA LYS A 123 6.46 11.91 8.79
C LYS A 123 5.17 12.71 8.73
N LYS A 124 4.13 12.17 8.07
CA LYS A 124 2.82 12.83 7.99
C LYS A 124 2.17 13.05 9.35
N ARG A 125 2.36 12.14 10.31
CA ARG A 125 1.91 12.34 11.70
C ARG A 125 2.65 13.49 12.37
N SER A 126 3.96 13.61 12.17
CA SER A 126 4.75 14.73 12.67
C SER A 126 4.29 16.06 12.03
N ASP A 127 4.13 16.10 10.71
CA ASP A 127 3.61 17.25 9.97
C ASP A 127 2.24 17.69 10.52
N ALA A 128 1.33 16.74 10.70
CA ALA A 128 0.00 17.00 11.24
C ALA A 128 0.05 17.49 12.69
N SER A 129 0.96 16.96 13.52
CA SER A 129 1.17 17.42 14.90
C SER A 129 1.68 18.87 14.93
N THR A 130 2.69 19.17 14.12
CA THR A 130 3.25 20.51 13.97
C THR A 130 2.21 21.50 13.47
N ALA A 131 1.44 21.14 12.45
CA ALA A 131 0.35 21.97 11.94
C ALA A 131 -0.68 22.27 13.03
N ARG A 132 -1.12 21.26 13.80
CA ARG A 132 -2.03 21.47 14.93
C ARG A 132 -1.46 22.43 15.98
N HIS A 133 -0.19 22.26 16.34
CA HIS A 133 0.48 23.14 17.31
C HIS A 133 0.56 24.58 16.81
N LEU A 134 0.98 24.79 15.57
CA LEU A 134 1.03 26.13 14.95
C LEU A 134 -0.36 26.78 14.89
N HIS A 135 -1.40 26.01 14.56
CA HIS A 135 -2.78 26.50 14.62
C HIS A 135 -3.21 26.90 16.03
N ALA A 136 -2.81 26.12 17.05
CA ALA A 136 -3.12 26.42 18.44
C ALA A 136 -2.43 27.69 18.96
N LEU A 137 -1.26 28.06 18.42
CA LEU A 137 -0.56 29.29 18.81
C LEU A 137 -1.18 30.57 18.22
N ARG A 138 -1.91 30.47 17.09
CA ARG A 138 -2.46 31.64 16.38
C ARG A 138 -3.24 32.62 17.27
N PRO A 139 -4.13 32.19 18.19
CA PRO A 139 -4.87 33.11 19.05
C PRO A 139 -3.98 33.90 20.01
N GLU A 140 -2.93 33.29 20.57
CA GLU A 140 -2.01 33.96 21.48
C GLU A 140 -1.16 35.01 20.75
N TYR A 141 -0.69 34.68 19.54
CA TYR A 141 -0.03 35.67 18.68
C TYR A 141 -0.97 36.84 18.32
N ALA A 142 -2.24 36.56 18.04
CA ALA A 142 -3.22 37.61 17.81
C ALA A 142 -3.41 38.50 19.06
N ARG A 143 -3.49 37.91 20.26
CA ARG A 143 -3.58 38.66 21.53
C ARG A 143 -2.36 39.54 21.78
N LEU A 144 -1.16 39.06 21.47
CA LEU A 144 0.07 39.86 21.57
C LEU A 144 0.03 41.09 20.65
N GLY A 145 -0.42 40.93 19.41
CA GLY A 145 -0.65 42.05 18.48
C GLY A 145 -1.62 43.09 19.04
N PHE A 146 -2.79 42.66 19.49
CA PHE A 146 -3.76 43.56 20.14
C PHE A 146 -3.22 44.27 21.39
N GLY A 147 -2.31 43.62 22.13
CA GLY A 147 -1.62 44.20 23.28
C GLY A 147 -0.68 45.35 22.90
N LEU A 148 0.07 45.19 21.81
CA LEU A 148 0.95 46.22 21.25
C LEU A 148 0.15 47.42 20.74
N ASP A 149 -0.90 47.18 19.95
CA ASP A 149 -1.76 48.27 19.43
C ASP A 149 -2.36 49.10 20.58
N ARG A 150 -2.75 48.44 21.69
CA ARG A 150 -3.26 49.14 22.88
C ARG A 150 -2.17 49.98 23.57
N ALA A 151 -0.94 49.49 23.63
CA ALA A 151 0.17 50.23 24.22
C ALA A 151 0.55 51.45 23.36
N GLU A 152 0.58 51.29 22.04
CA GLU A 152 0.84 52.36 21.08
C GLU A 152 -0.23 53.45 21.15
N ASN A 153 -1.52 53.07 21.14
CA ASN A 153 -2.62 54.03 21.30
C ASN A 153 -2.53 54.83 22.60
N LYS A 154 -2.18 54.19 23.73
CA LYS A 154 -1.97 54.90 25.01
C LYS A 154 -0.79 55.85 24.97
N ALA A 155 0.31 55.46 24.32
CA ALA A 155 1.48 56.32 24.17
C ALA A 155 1.14 57.55 23.31
N GLN A 156 0.43 57.35 22.21
CA GLN A 156 -0.01 58.42 21.31
C GLN A 156 -0.95 59.41 22.01
N GLN A 157 -1.94 58.92 22.76
CA GLN A 157 -2.82 59.75 23.58
C GLN A 157 -2.03 60.64 24.56
N ARG A 158 -1.03 60.07 25.26
CA ARG A 158 -0.17 60.86 26.16
C ARG A 158 0.66 61.90 25.42
N ILE A 159 1.17 61.59 24.24
CA ILE A 159 1.91 62.54 23.40
C ILE A 159 1.00 63.70 23.00
N GLU A 160 -0.23 63.42 22.59
CA GLU A 160 -1.23 64.43 22.23
C GLU A 160 -1.61 65.30 23.43
N GLU A 161 -1.85 64.71 24.61
CA GLU A 161 -2.10 65.44 25.85
C GLU A 161 -0.94 66.36 26.23
N LEU A 162 0.30 65.88 26.13
CA LEU A 162 1.49 66.68 26.43
C LEU A 162 1.67 67.83 25.42
N LYS A 163 1.45 67.57 24.12
CA LYS A 163 1.46 68.60 23.09
C LYS A 163 0.39 69.66 23.33
N ALA A 164 -0.83 69.25 23.69
CA ALA A 164 -1.92 70.16 24.02
C ALA A 164 -1.56 71.06 25.21
N LYS A 165 -1.03 70.48 26.30
CA LYS A 165 -0.60 71.24 27.49
C LYS A 165 0.52 72.24 27.20
N ILE A 166 1.46 71.92 26.29
CA ILE A 166 2.50 72.86 25.88
C ILE A 166 1.90 74.02 25.08
N LYS A 167 0.95 73.71 24.19
CA LYS A 167 0.28 74.70 23.33
C LYS A 167 -0.68 75.63 24.09
N GLU A 168 -1.16 75.23 25.26
CA GLU A 168 -1.99 76.06 26.15
C GLU A 168 -1.15 77.01 27.02
N LYS A 169 0.15 76.72 27.16
CA LYS A 169 1.11 77.48 27.99
C LYS A 169 1.86 78.59 27.23
N TYR A 170 1.73 78.63 25.91
CA TYR A 170 2.32 79.61 25.00
C TYR A 170 1.24 80.17 24.08
#